data_AF-A0AAU3VQ66-F1
#
_entry.id   AF-A0AAU3VQ66-F1
#
_cell.length_a   1.000
_cell.length_b   1.000
_cell.length_c   1.000
_cell.angle_alpha   90.00
_cell.angle_beta   90.00
_cell.angle_gamma   90.00
#
_symmetry.space_group_name_H-M   'P 1'
#
loop_
_entity.id
_entity.type
_entity.pdbx_description
1 polymer ?
#
loop_
_entity_poly.entity_id
_entity_poly.type
_entity_poly.pdbx_seq_one_letter_code
_entity_poly.pdbx_strand_id
1 'polypeptide(L)'
;MELVTASVTDWEPTAPYDLITCVHGLHYVGDRLATLPRAAGWLRPGGLLTAHLDPASIRWADGGPAGRFVLAALRAEGFAYSARHHRLALTGPRTVRLPLHYVGADPDAGPNYTGQPAVAAHYRRAG
;
A
#
# COMPACT_ATOMS: atom_id res chain seq x y z
N MET A 1 11.48 -22.10 -7.65
CA MET A 1 10.82 -21.27 -6.63
C MET A 1 11.91 -20.67 -5.78
N GLU A 2 11.90 -19.35 -5.64
CA GLU A 2 12.86 -18.62 -4.81
C GLU A 2 12.11 -18.09 -3.57
N LEU A 3 12.75 -18.14 -2.42
CA LEU A 3 12.24 -17.59 -1.17
C LEU A 3 13.26 -16.61 -0.62
N VAL A 4 12.83 -15.36 -0.41
CA VAL A 4 13.68 -14.29 0.08
C VAL A 4 13.08 -13.76 1.38
N THR A 5 13.92 -13.66 2.42
CA THR A 5 13.58 -12.97 3.67
C THR A 5 14.24 -11.60 3.66
N ALA A 6 13.44 -10.55 3.49
CA ALA A 6 13.90 -9.18 3.47
C ALA A 6 12.78 -8.23 3.90
N SER A 7 13.14 -6.99 4.27
CA SER A 7 12.14 -5.93 4.47
C SER A 7 11.58 -5.49 3.12
N VAL A 8 10.25 -5.50 2.97
CA VAL A 8 9.58 -5.03 1.75
C VAL A 8 9.78 -3.53 1.49
N THR A 9 10.15 -2.76 2.52
CA THR A 9 10.44 -1.32 2.38
C THR A 9 11.79 -1.05 1.71
N ASP A 10 12.72 -2.02 1.79
CA ASP A 10 14.13 -1.80 1.42
C ASP A 10 14.58 -2.75 0.30
N TRP A 11 13.93 -3.91 0.18
CA TRP A 11 14.25 -4.91 -0.83
C TRP A 11 13.96 -4.41 -2.24
N GLU A 12 14.79 -4.84 -3.20
CA GLU A 12 14.63 -4.60 -4.63
C GLU A 12 14.83 -5.90 -5.42
N PRO A 13 14.03 -6.13 -6.48
CA PRO A 13 14.22 -7.28 -7.32
C PRO A 13 15.35 -7.07 -8.33
N THR A 14 15.98 -8.17 -8.74
CA THR A 14 16.99 -8.18 -9.80
C THR A 14 16.39 -8.10 -11.21
N ALA A 15 15.09 -8.33 -11.36
CA ALA A 15 14.35 -8.23 -12.61
C ALA A 15 12.88 -7.80 -12.37
N PRO A 16 12.23 -7.15 -13.36
CA PRO A 16 10.84 -6.75 -13.23
C PRO A 16 9.87 -7.92 -13.36
N TYR A 17 8.66 -7.78 -12.80
CA TYR A 17 7.63 -8.81 -12.70
C TYR A 17 6.42 -8.55 -13.61
N ASP A 18 5.83 -9.63 -14.12
CA ASP A 18 4.54 -9.60 -14.83
C ASP A 18 3.34 -9.55 -13.87
N LEU A 19 3.51 -10.03 -12.63
CA LEU A 19 2.50 -10.02 -11.59
C LEU A 19 3.13 -9.82 -10.20
N ILE A 20 2.61 -8.87 -9.44
CA ILE A 20 2.92 -8.65 -8.03
C ILE A 20 1.61 -8.71 -7.25
N THR A 21 1.54 -9.58 -6.25
CA THR A 21 0.36 -9.70 -5.38
C THR A 21 0.72 -9.50 -3.91
N CYS A 22 -0.15 -8.84 -3.15
CA CYS A 22 -0.03 -8.73 -1.70
C CYS A 22 -1.40 -8.88 -1.05
N VAL A 23 -1.73 -10.10 -0.60
CA VAL A 23 -3.08 -10.44 -0.12
C VAL A 23 -3.33 -9.92 1.30
N HIS A 24 -2.37 -10.05 2.21
CA HIS A 24 -2.54 -9.55 3.59
C HIS A 24 -1.33 -8.78 4.11
N GLY A 25 -0.20 -8.82 3.41
CA GLY A 25 1.06 -8.25 3.91
C GLY A 25 0.95 -6.77 4.23
N LEU A 26 0.23 -5.99 3.41
CA LEU A 26 0.06 -4.56 3.66
C LEU A 26 -0.63 -4.26 4.98
N HIS A 27 -1.42 -5.15 5.58
CA HIS A 27 -2.08 -4.91 6.87
C HIS A 27 -1.11 -4.80 8.04
N TYR A 28 0.07 -5.40 7.92
CA TYR A 28 1.08 -5.50 8.97
C TYR A 28 2.29 -4.58 8.74
N VAL A 29 2.38 -3.94 7.57
CA VAL A 29 3.44 -2.97 7.27
C VAL A 29 3.03 -1.60 7.78
N GLY A 30 3.90 -0.96 8.57
CA GLY A 30 3.70 0.40 9.05
C GLY A 30 3.53 1.38 7.89
N ASP A 31 4.61 1.68 7.18
CA ASP A 31 4.59 2.53 5.97
C ASP A 31 4.22 1.74 4.71
N ARG A 32 3.00 1.19 4.70
CA ARG A 32 2.49 0.42 3.54
C ARG A 32 2.26 1.26 2.30
N LEU A 33 2.16 2.59 2.42
CA LEU A 33 1.97 3.45 1.26
C LEU A 33 3.30 3.66 0.52
N ALA A 34 4.44 3.67 1.21
CA ALA A 34 5.75 3.68 0.57
C ALA A 34 6.06 2.39 -0.24
N THR A 35 5.44 1.25 0.10
CA THR A 35 5.67 0.01 -0.65
C THR A 35 4.99 0.00 -2.02
N LEU A 36 3.92 0.78 -2.21
CA LEU A 36 3.15 0.79 -3.46
C LEU A 36 3.92 1.42 -4.63
N PRO A 37 4.57 2.60 -4.49
CA PRO A 37 5.45 3.15 -5.52
C PRO A 37 6.60 2.21 -5.91
N ARG A 38 7.22 1.55 -4.94
CA ARG A 38 8.30 0.59 -5.19
C ARG A 38 7.80 -0.58 -6.04
N ALA A 39 6.72 -1.22 -5.61
CA ALA A 39 6.09 -2.32 -6.35
C ALA A 39 5.62 -1.90 -7.75
N ALA A 40 5.07 -0.70 -7.90
CA ALA A 40 4.71 -0.15 -9.21
C ALA A 40 5.92 0.02 -10.14
N GLY A 41 7.09 0.39 -9.62
CA GLY A 41 8.33 0.50 -10.39
C GLY A 41 8.91 -0.86 -10.82
N TRP A 42 8.54 -1.95 -10.15
CA TRP A 42 9.03 -3.30 -10.46
C TRP A 42 8.23 -4.01 -11.54
N LEU A 43 7.17 -3.41 -12.09
CA LEU A 43 6.35 -4.05 -13.11
C LEU A 43 7.00 -4.01 -14.50
N ARG A 44 6.83 -5.08 -15.26
CA ARG A 44 7.05 -5.09 -16.71
C ARG A 44 5.95 -4.29 -17.42
N PRO A 45 6.18 -3.80 -18.66
CA PRO A 45 5.10 -3.27 -19.49
C PRO A 45 3.92 -4.25 -19.56
N GLY A 46 2.71 -3.80 -19.20
CA GLY A 46 1.51 -4.63 -19.14
C GLY A 46 1.36 -5.51 -17.88
N GLY A 47 2.36 -5.54 -16.99
CA GLY A 47 2.29 -6.29 -15.74
C GLY A 47 1.24 -5.76 -14.77
N LEU A 48 0.85 -6.57 -13.79
CA LEU A 48 -0.20 -6.26 -12.83
C LEU A 48 0.33 -6.22 -11.39
N LEU A 49 0.08 -5.12 -10.69
CA LEU A 49 0.14 -5.08 -9.23
C LEU A 49 -1.28 -5.18 -8.68
N THR A 50 -1.51 -6.08 -7.73
CA THR A 50 -2.76 -6.09 -6.96
C THR A 50 -2.51 -6.37 -5.48
N ALA A 51 -3.18 -5.62 -4.61
CA ALA A 51 -3.03 -5.79 -3.17
C ALA A 51 -4.35 -5.53 -2.45
N HIS A 52 -4.55 -6.16 -1.30
CA HIS A 52 -5.61 -5.72 -0.41
C HIS A 52 -5.14 -4.50 0.38
N LEU A 53 -6.02 -3.51 0.48
CA LEU A 53 -5.83 -2.28 1.21
C LEU A 53 -7.09 -1.99 2.01
N ASP A 54 -6.93 -1.74 3.30
CA ASP A 54 -8.01 -1.28 4.16
C ASP A 54 -7.88 0.23 4.41
N PRO A 55 -8.68 1.08 3.75
CA PRO A 55 -8.61 2.53 3.93
C PRO A 55 -8.97 2.99 5.34
N ALA A 56 -9.71 2.18 6.12
CA ALA A 56 -10.08 2.52 7.49
C ALA A 56 -8.88 2.45 8.46
N SER A 57 -7.86 1.65 8.11
CA SER A 57 -6.61 1.55 8.86
C SER A 57 -5.65 2.73 8.61
N ILE A 58 -5.97 3.62 7.67
CA ILE A 58 -5.12 4.76 7.32
C ILE A 58 -5.63 6.03 8.01
N ARG A 59 -4.79 6.60 8.86
CA ARG A 59 -5.10 7.72 9.74
C ARG A 59 -4.22 8.92 9.46
N TRP A 60 -4.73 10.10 9.78
CA TRP A 60 -3.92 11.29 9.93
C TRP A 60 -3.12 11.23 11.24
N ALA A 61 -2.12 12.10 11.36
CA ALA A 61 -1.30 12.18 12.57
C ALA A 61 -2.09 12.54 13.83
N ASP A 62 -3.26 13.19 13.69
CA ASP A 62 -4.19 13.47 14.79
C ASP A 62 -5.17 12.32 15.09
N GLY A 63 -5.04 11.18 14.39
CA GLY A 63 -5.92 10.01 14.52
C GLY A 63 -7.17 10.05 13.65
N GLY A 64 -7.45 11.17 12.96
CA GLY A 64 -8.58 11.29 12.05
C GLY A 64 -8.50 10.35 10.85
N PRO A 65 -9.63 10.01 10.20
CA PRO A 65 -9.62 9.14 9.02
C PRO A 65 -8.93 9.81 7.82
N ALA A 66 -7.94 9.13 7.23
CA ALA A 66 -7.21 9.60 6.04
C ALA A 66 -7.54 8.81 4.76
N GLY A 67 -8.20 7.64 4.89
CA GLY A 67 -8.44 6.71 3.78
C GLY A 67 -9.06 7.33 2.52
N ARG A 68 -10.04 8.24 2.64
CA ARG A 68 -10.65 8.91 1.47
C ARG A 68 -9.64 9.73 0.68
N PHE A 69 -8.79 10.50 1.36
CA PHE A 69 -7.75 11.29 0.71
C PHE A 69 -6.72 10.38 0.04
N VAL A 70 -6.28 9.33 0.75
CA VAL A 70 -5.30 8.38 0.21
C VAL A 70 -5.82 7.68 -1.04
N LEU A 71 -7.08 7.23 -1.03
CA LEU A 71 -7.69 6.63 -2.23
C LEU A 71 -7.76 7.62 -3.39
N ALA A 72 -8.04 8.90 -3.12
CA ALA A 72 -8.03 9.92 -4.17
C ALA A 72 -6.63 10.14 -4.75
N ALA A 73 -5.60 10.22 -3.90
CA ALA A 73 -4.21 10.34 -4.33
C ALA A 73 -3.76 9.11 -5.16
N LEU A 74 -4.07 7.89 -4.70
CA LEU A 74 -3.77 6.66 -5.44
C LEU A 74 -4.45 6.63 -6.81
N ARG A 75 -5.71 7.07 -6.90
CA ARG A 75 -6.43 7.16 -8.19
C ARG A 75 -5.81 8.18 -9.13
N ALA A 76 -5.36 9.32 -8.63
CA ALA A 76 -4.64 10.32 -9.43
C ALA A 76 -3.35 9.73 -10.04
N GLU A 77 -2.71 8.81 -9.31
CA GLU A 77 -1.55 8.06 -9.76
C GLU A 77 -1.93 6.83 -10.62
N GLY A 78 -3.20 6.62 -10.96
CA GLY A 78 -3.67 5.58 -11.88
C GLY A 78 -4.02 4.24 -11.25
N PHE A 79 -4.05 4.14 -9.92
CA PHE A 79 -4.56 2.94 -9.27
C PHE A 79 -6.09 2.86 -9.35
N ALA A 80 -6.61 1.66 -9.58
CA ALA A 80 -8.01 1.32 -9.38
C ALA A 80 -8.22 0.75 -7.97
N TYR A 81 -9.34 1.07 -7.33
CA TYR A 81 -9.72 0.50 -6.03
C TYR A 81 -11.15 -0.06 -6.09
N SER A 82 -11.30 -1.32 -5.72
CA SER A 82 -12.59 -1.99 -5.53
C SER A 82 -12.93 -2.05 -4.05
N ALA A 83 -13.92 -1.26 -3.62
CA ALA A 83 -14.39 -1.28 -2.23
C ALA A 83 -14.99 -2.63 -1.84
N ARG A 84 -15.73 -3.27 -2.76
CA ARG A 84 -16.32 -4.61 -2.55
C ARG A 84 -15.29 -5.67 -2.16
N HIS A 85 -14.08 -5.55 -2.70
CA HIS A 85 -13.01 -6.54 -2.49
C HIS A 85 -11.84 -6.00 -1.68
N HIS A 86 -11.92 -4.77 -1.16
CA HIS A 86 -10.80 -4.05 -0.54
C HIS A 86 -9.51 -4.11 -1.37
N ARG A 87 -9.64 -4.08 -2.70
CA ARG A 87 -8.55 -4.42 -3.62
C ARG A 87 -8.08 -3.23 -4.42
N LEU A 88 -6.79 -2.95 -4.32
CA LEU A 88 -6.05 -2.00 -5.15
C LEU A 88 -5.47 -2.73 -6.37
N ALA A 89 -5.42 -2.07 -7.53
CA ALA A 89 -4.79 -2.59 -8.74
C ALA A 89 -4.10 -1.48 -9.54
N LEU A 90 -2.99 -1.83 -10.21
CA LEU A 90 -2.27 -0.98 -11.17
C LEU A 90 -1.74 -1.84 -12.32
N THR A 91 -1.87 -1.35 -13.55
CA THR A 91 -1.33 -2.02 -14.74
C THR A 91 -0.15 -1.23 -15.31
N GLY A 92 0.94 -1.93 -15.57
CA GLY A 92 2.19 -1.41 -16.12
C GLY A 92 3.05 -0.65 -15.10
N PRO A 93 4.34 -0.44 -15.43
CA PRO A 93 5.25 0.30 -14.57
C PRO A 93 4.82 1.73 -14.41
N ARG A 94 5.03 2.29 -13.21
CA ARG A 94 4.72 3.69 -12.95
C ARG A 94 5.61 4.29 -11.87
N THR A 95 6.05 5.53 -12.10
CA THR A 95 6.58 6.38 -11.03
C THR A 95 5.38 6.99 -10.30
N VAL A 96 5.14 6.54 -9.07
CA VAL A 96 4.02 6.97 -8.24
C VAL A 96 4.52 8.00 -7.23
N ARG A 97 3.84 9.14 -7.13
CA ARG A 97 4.12 10.16 -6.10
C ARG A 97 2.90 10.41 -5.23
N LEU A 98 3.00 10.07 -3.95
CA LEU A 98 1.94 10.31 -2.98
C LEU A 98 2.29 11.55 -2.13
N PRO A 99 1.37 12.51 -1.96
CA PRO A 99 1.61 13.72 -1.17
C PRO A 99 1.42 13.45 0.33
N LEU A 100 2.16 12.46 0.86
CA LEU A 100 2.02 11.93 2.20
C LEU A 100 3.39 11.71 2.83
N HIS A 101 3.53 12.06 4.10
CA HIS A 101 4.67 11.69 4.94
C HIS A 101 4.21 10.72 6.01
N TYR A 102 4.88 9.58 6.13
CA TYR A 102 4.64 8.62 7.19
C TYR A 102 5.11 9.17 8.54
N VAL A 103 4.28 8.95 9.57
CA VAL A 103 4.53 9.46 10.94
C VAL A 103 4.75 8.34 11.94
N GLY A 104 4.16 7.18 11.68
CA GLY A 104 4.24 6.04 12.59
C GLY A 104 3.09 5.07 12.38
N ALA A 105 3.11 3.98 13.12
CA ALA A 105 2.03 3.01 13.15
C ALA A 105 1.65 2.67 14.59
N ASP A 106 0.38 2.38 14.78
CA ASP A 106 -0.19 1.93 16.03
C ASP A 106 -0.56 0.43 15.90
N PRO A 107 0.17 -0.48 16.60
CA PRO A 107 -0.12 -1.90 16.56
C PRO A 107 -1.38 -2.31 17.33
N ASP A 108 -1.89 -1.43 18.20
CA ASP A 108 -3.02 -1.71 19.10
C ASP A 108 -4.35 -1.16 18.54
N ALA A 109 -4.38 -0.77 17.26
CA ALA A 109 -5.52 -0.16 16.58
C ALA A 109 -6.75 -1.06 16.40
N GLY A 110 -6.65 -2.33 16.77
CA GLY A 110 -7.72 -3.31 16.67
C GLY A 110 -7.75 -4.06 15.33
N PRO A 111 -8.85 -4.78 15.04
CA PRO A 111 -8.93 -5.64 13.88
C PRO A 111 -9.14 -4.89 12.56
N ASN A 112 -8.61 -5.42 11.46
CA ASN A 112 -8.93 -5.00 10.09
C ASN A 112 -10.32 -5.51 9.64
N TYR A 113 -10.70 -5.22 8.40
CA TYR A 113 -11.96 -5.69 7.80
C TYR A 113 -12.13 -7.23 7.75
N THR A 114 -11.06 -8.02 7.93
CA THR A 114 -11.14 -9.49 8.02
C THR A 114 -11.25 -10.00 9.46
N GLY A 115 -11.27 -9.11 10.45
CA GLY A 115 -11.32 -9.46 11.88
C GLY A 115 -9.96 -9.80 12.49
N GLN A 116 -8.86 -9.66 11.72
CA GLN A 116 -7.50 -9.98 12.18
C GLN A 116 -6.82 -8.74 12.78
N PRO A 117 -5.95 -8.89 13.80
CA PRO A 117 -5.14 -7.78 14.30
C PRO A 117 -4.40 -7.08 13.15
N ALA A 118 -4.40 -5.76 13.13
CA ALA A 118 -3.71 -5.00 12.10
C ALA A 118 -3.18 -3.68 12.68
N VAL A 119 -2.18 -3.12 12.00
CA VAL A 119 -1.60 -1.85 12.44
C VAL A 119 -2.34 -0.69 11.77
N ALA A 120 -2.67 0.36 12.50
CA ALA A 120 -3.08 1.63 11.87
C ALA A 120 -1.83 2.39 11.42
N ALA A 121 -1.86 2.96 10.23
CA ALA A 121 -0.76 3.76 9.70
C ALA A 121 -1.12 5.25 9.71
N HIS A 122 -0.26 6.06 10.32
CA HIS A 122 -0.45 7.49 10.49
C HIS A 122 0.39 8.29 9.51
N TYR A 123 -0.23 9.29 8.87
CA TYR A 123 0.41 10.15 7.89
C TYR A 123 0.13 11.64 8.14
N ARG A 124 0.98 12.49 7.57
CA ARG A 124 0.73 13.92 7.32
C ARG A 124 0.69 14.17 5.83
N ARG A 125 0.11 15.30 5.41
CA ARG A 125 0.26 15.75 4.03
C ARG A 125 1.69 16.22 3.80
N ALA A 126 2.23 15.88 2.63
CA ALA A 126 3.43 16.56 2.13
C ALA A 126 3.05 17.97 1.69
N GLY A 127 3.91 18.93 2.02
CA GLY A 127 3.78 20.34 1.62
C GLY A 127 4.11 20.56 0.16
#